data_AF-A0A2K5QDE3-F1
#
_entry.id   AF-A0A2K5QDE3-F1
#
_cell.length_a   1.000
_cell.length_b   1.000
_cell.length_c   1.000
_cell.angle_alpha   90.00
_cell.angle_beta   90.00
_cell.angle_gamma   90.00
#
_symmetry.space_group_name_H-M   'P 1'
#
loop_
_entity.id
_entity.type
_entity.pdbx_description
1 polymer ?
#
loop_
_entity_poly.entity_id
_entity_poly.type
_entity_poly.pdbx_seq_one_letter_code
_entity_poly.pdbx_strand_id
1 'polypeptide(L)'
;DIVMTQTPVSLPVTPGEPASISCRSSQNLLHSNGYTYLDWYLQKPGQSPQLLIYLGSNRASGVPDRFSGSGSGTDFTLKISRVEAEDVGVYYCMQGWCQTPVLK
;
A
#
# COMPACT_ATOMS: atom_id res chain seq x y z
N ASP A 1 9.96 -6.24 -16.46
CA ASP A 1 8.96 -5.56 -15.63
C ASP A 1 9.11 -5.91 -14.16
N ILE A 2 8.60 -5.04 -13.28
CA ILE A 2 8.51 -5.31 -11.85
C ILE A 2 7.18 -5.98 -11.57
N VAL A 3 7.23 -7.13 -10.90
CA VAL A 3 6.05 -7.94 -10.57
C VAL A 3 5.73 -7.74 -9.09
N MET A 4 4.48 -7.40 -8.79
CA MET A 4 3.96 -7.22 -7.43
C MET A 4 3.10 -8.42 -7.05
N THR A 5 3.42 -9.07 -5.93
CA THR A 5 2.71 -10.26 -5.44
C THR A 5 2.10 -9.95 -4.08
N GLN A 6 0.79 -10.10 -3.93
CA GLN A 6 0.08 -9.82 -2.68
C GLN A 6 -0.39 -11.08 -1.98
N THR A 7 -0.45 -11.03 -0.65
CA THR A 7 -0.94 -12.13 0.18
C THR A 7 -1.60 -11.58 1.45
N PRO A 8 -2.74 -12.14 1.88
CA PRO A 8 -3.52 -13.19 1.21
C PRO A 8 -4.37 -12.65 0.04
N VAL A 9 -4.90 -13.54 -0.81
CA VAL A 9 -5.79 -13.16 -1.93
C VAL A 9 -7.15 -12.68 -1.42
N SER A 10 -7.61 -13.21 -0.30
CA SER A 10 -8.82 -12.79 0.41
C SER A 10 -8.58 -12.92 1.92
N LEU A 11 -9.10 -11.99 2.69
CA LEU A 11 -8.92 -11.93 4.13
C LEU A 11 -10.26 -11.61 4.82
N PRO A 12 -10.97 -12.62 5.35
CA PRO A 12 -12.12 -12.36 6.20
C PRO A 12 -11.63 -11.84 7.55
N VAL A 13 -12.17 -10.71 8.00
CA VAL A 13 -11.80 -10.06 9.27
C VAL A 13 -13.06 -9.56 9.98
N THR A 14 -13.12 -9.74 11.30
CA THR A 14 -14.21 -9.21 12.11
C THR A 14 -13.98 -7.71 12.36
N PRO A 15 -15.01 -6.84 12.27
CA PRO A 15 -14.87 -5.45 12.68
C PRO A 15 -14.29 -5.33 14.09
N GLY A 16 -13.30 -4.44 14.26
CA GLY A 16 -12.54 -4.29 15.49
C GLY A 16 -11.21 -5.04 15.52
N GLU A 17 -11.07 -6.11 14.74
CA GLU A 17 -9.81 -6.87 14.65
C GLU A 17 -8.80 -6.18 13.73
N PRO A 18 -7.49 -6.39 13.94
CA PRO A 18 -6.47 -5.90 13.03
C PRO A 18 -6.41 -6.74 11.75
N ALA A 19 -6.05 -6.10 10.63
CA ALA A 19 -5.78 -6.75 9.36
C ALA A 19 -4.38 -6.40 8.85
N SER A 20 -3.78 -7.32 8.10
CA SER A 20 -2.46 -7.13 7.49
C SER A 20 -2.45 -7.74 6.09
N ILE A 21 -1.93 -6.98 5.13
CA ILE A 21 -1.77 -7.39 3.73
C ILE A 21 -0.30 -7.24 3.38
N SER A 22 0.32 -8.32 2.92
CA SER A 22 1.70 -8.31 2.46
C SER A 22 1.77 -8.09 0.96
N CYS A 23 2.82 -7.40 0.53
CA CYS A 23 3.15 -7.18 -0.86
C CYS A 23 4.65 -7.39 -1.06
N ARG A 24 4.99 -8.22 -2.05
CA ARG A 24 6.37 -8.50 -2.42
C ARG A 24 6.62 -8.06 -3.86
N SER A 25 7.65 -7.24 -4.04
CA SER A 25 8.16 -6.82 -5.34
C SER A 25 9.25 -7.78 -5.81
N SER A 26 9.30 -8.05 -7.12
CA SER A 26 10.39 -8.81 -7.74
C SER A 26 11.73 -8.06 -7.78
N GLN A 27 11.73 -6.74 -7.55
CA GLN A 27 12.92 -5.89 -7.53
C GLN A 27 12.90 -4.92 -6.35
N ASN A 28 14.07 -4.41 -5.99
CA ASN A 28 14.22 -3.42 -4.93
C ASN A 28 13.56 -2.08 -5.34
N LEU A 29 12.62 -1.58 -4.53
CA LEU A 29 11.92 -0.30 -4.74
C LEU A 29 12.51 0.85 -3.91
N LEU A 30 13.52 0.59 -3.08
CA LEU A 30 14.31 1.62 -2.41
C LEU A 30 15.24 2.27 -3.43
N HIS A 31 15.00 3.55 -3.69
CA HIS A 31 15.78 4.33 -4.63
C HIS A 31 16.95 5.05 -3.94
N SER A 32 17.92 5.52 -4.74
CA SER A 32 19.13 6.18 -4.25
C SER A 32 18.90 7.49 -3.51
N ASN A 33 17.71 8.09 -3.66
CA ASN A 33 17.29 9.29 -2.91
C ASN A 33 16.71 8.96 -1.52
N GLY A 34 16.73 7.68 -1.12
CA GLY A 34 16.21 7.21 0.16
C GLY A 34 14.71 6.95 0.19
N TYR A 35 13.99 7.23 -0.90
CA TYR A 35 12.56 6.95 -0.99
C TYR A 35 12.28 5.53 -1.47
N THR A 36 11.24 4.92 -0.89
CA THR A 36 10.69 3.65 -1.34
C THR A 36 9.49 3.93 -2.22
N TYR A 37 9.57 3.61 -3.52
CA TYR A 37 8.48 3.88 -4.46
C TYR A 37 7.44 2.76 -4.45
N LEU A 38 6.64 2.73 -3.39
CA LEU A 38 5.50 1.84 -3.24
C LEU A 38 4.28 2.62 -2.75
N ASP A 39 3.16 2.41 -3.42
CA ASP A 39 1.88 3.00 -3.05
C ASP A 39 0.84 1.89 -2.77
N TRP A 40 -0.05 2.15 -1.81
CA TRP A 40 -1.18 1.30 -1.46
C TRP A 40 -2.48 2.00 -1.79
N TYR A 41 -3.40 1.27 -2.41
CA TYR A 41 -4.73 1.76 -2.79
C TYR A 41 -5.84 0.87 -2.24
N LEU A 42 -6.99 1.48 -1.97
CA LEU A 42 -8.26 0.81 -1.72
C LEU A 42 -9.23 1.13 -2.84
N GLN A 43 -9.85 0.11 -3.42
CA GLN A 43 -10.93 0.24 -4.39
C GLN A 43 -12.21 -0.39 -3.83
N LYS A 44 -13.23 0.45 -3.63
CA LYS A 44 -14.57 0.01 -3.26
C LYS A 44 -15.42 -0.23 -4.53
N PRO A 45 -16.44 -1.10 -4.47
CA PRO A 45 -17.33 -1.34 -5.61
C PRO A 45 -17.90 -0.03 -6.17
N GLY A 46 -17.73 0.19 -7.48
CA GLY A 46 -18.22 1.39 -8.17
C GLY A 46 -17.43 2.67 -7.92
N GLN A 47 -16.31 2.61 -7.20
CA GLN A 47 -15.44 3.78 -6.93
C GLN A 47 -14.08 3.66 -7.62
N SER A 48 -13.47 4.81 -7.89
CA SER A 48 -12.07 4.88 -8.33
C SER A 48 -11.12 4.45 -7.19
N PRO A 49 -9.94 3.90 -7.50
CA PRO A 49 -8.93 3.61 -6.49
C PRO A 49 -8.57 4.85 -5.66
N GLN A 50 -8.63 4.71 -4.34
CA GLN A 50 -8.24 5.74 -3.37
C GLN A 50 -6.85 5.44 -2.84
N LEU A 51 -5.95 6.43 -2.87
CA LEU A 51 -4.63 6.32 -2.29
C LEU A 51 -4.70 6.26 -0.75
N LEU A 52 -4.05 5.26 -0.16
CA LEU A 52 -3.96 5.08 1.30
C LEU A 52 -2.59 5.49 1.83
N ILE A 53 -1.55 4.83 1.31
CA ILE A 53 -0.15 5.02 1.69
C ILE A 53 0.64 5.28 0.42
N TYR A 54 1.59 6.21 0.48
CA TYR A 54 2.54 6.49 -0.58
C TYR A 54 3.96 6.47 -0.04
N LEU A 55 4.94 6.34 -0.93
CA LEU A 55 6.36 6.28 -0.58
C LEU A 55 6.68 5.24 0.52
N GLY A 56 6.00 4.09 0.48
CA GLY A 56 6.17 2.96 1.39
C GLY A 56 5.49 3.09 2.76
N SER A 57 5.45 4.28 3.34
CA SER A 57 4.95 4.49 4.72
C SER A 57 4.17 5.78 4.97
N ASN A 58 4.18 6.74 4.04
CA ASN A 58 3.49 8.01 4.24
C ASN A 58 1.99 7.86 4.03
N ARG A 59 1.19 8.20 5.02
CA ARG A 59 -0.27 8.15 4.92
C ARG A 59 -0.82 9.35 4.14
N ALA A 60 -1.71 9.12 3.18
CA ALA A 60 -2.34 10.19 2.42
C ALA A 60 -3.31 11.03 3.28
N SER A 61 -3.55 12.27 2.86
CA SER A 61 -4.46 13.18 3.58
C SER A 61 -5.89 12.63 3.59
N GLY A 62 -6.57 12.72 4.75
CA GLY A 62 -7.92 12.21 4.95
C GLY A 62 -8.01 10.69 5.19
N VAL A 63 -6.90 9.95 5.13
CA VAL A 63 -6.88 8.52 5.45
C VAL A 63 -6.84 8.33 6.99
N PRO A 64 -7.73 7.50 7.56
CA PRO A 64 -7.78 7.27 9.01
C PRO A 64 -6.47 6.78 9.61
N ASP A 65 -6.24 7.11 10.88
CA ASP A 65 -4.97 6.83 11.55
C ASP A 65 -4.70 5.34 11.80
N ARG A 66 -5.76 4.52 11.73
CA ARG A 66 -5.72 3.06 11.76
C ARG A 66 -4.95 2.43 10.60
N PHE A 67 -4.75 3.14 9.49
CA PHE A 67 -3.94 2.66 8.35
C PHE A 67 -2.47 3.01 8.53
N SER A 68 -1.60 2.04 8.24
CA SER A 68 -0.15 2.21 8.26
C SER A 68 0.51 1.33 7.20
N GLY A 69 1.54 1.85 6.54
CA GLY A 69 2.40 1.08 5.65
C GLY A 69 3.79 0.91 6.24
N SER A 70 4.40 -0.23 5.98
CA SER A 70 5.77 -0.54 6.39
C SER A 70 6.47 -1.41 5.35
N GLY A 71 7.78 -1.53 5.50
CA GLY A 71 8.63 -2.32 4.62
C GLY A 71 9.61 -1.48 3.82
N SER A 72 10.58 -2.16 3.22
CA SER A 72 11.64 -1.56 2.42
C SER A 72 12.24 -2.63 1.51
N GLY A 73 12.93 -2.21 0.46
CA GLY A 73 13.56 -3.18 -0.44
C GLY A 73 12.52 -3.87 -1.32
N THR A 74 12.19 -5.11 -0.95
CA THR A 74 11.29 -5.98 -1.72
C THR A 74 10.01 -6.32 -0.98
N ASP A 75 9.94 -6.12 0.33
CA ASP A 75 8.87 -6.66 1.17
C ASP A 75 8.15 -5.53 1.91
N PHE A 76 6.83 -5.50 1.76
CA PHE A 76 5.97 -4.42 2.20
C PHE A 76 4.72 -4.95 2.87
N THR A 77 4.17 -4.17 3.79
CA THR A 77 2.95 -4.52 4.52
C THR A 77 2.05 -3.30 4.67
N LEU A 78 0.77 -3.49 4.38
CA LEU A 78 -0.31 -2.58 4.81
C LEU A 78 -0.96 -3.17 6.05
N LYS A 79 -1.04 -2.40 7.12
CA LYS A 79 -1.72 -2.78 8.36
C LYS A 79 -2.88 -1.83 8.65
N ILE A 80 -4.01 -2.43 8.99
CA ILE A 80 -5.19 -1.76 9.53
C ILE A 80 -5.29 -2.19 10.99
N SER A 81 -5.10 -1.27 11.93
CA SER A 81 -5.04 -1.62 13.36
C SER A 81 -6.39 -2.03 13.95
N ARG A 82 -7.49 -1.53 13.37
CA ARG A 82 -8.87 -1.83 13.75
C ARG A 82 -9.77 -1.71 12.54
N VAL A 83 -10.17 -2.84 11.96
CA VAL A 83 -11.02 -2.85 10.76
C VAL A 83 -12.41 -2.32 11.06
N GLU A 84 -12.93 -1.49 10.17
CA GLU A 84 -14.31 -0.98 10.20
C GLU A 84 -15.10 -1.46 8.97
N ALA A 85 -16.43 -1.39 9.03
CA ALA A 85 -17.28 -1.85 7.93
C ALA A 85 -17.01 -1.12 6.60
N GLU A 86 -16.57 0.14 6.69
CA GLU A 86 -16.17 0.95 5.53
C GLU A 86 -14.83 0.54 4.90
N ASP A 87 -14.04 -0.32 5.54
CA ASP A 87 -12.75 -0.79 5.02
C ASP A 87 -12.91 -1.96 4.04
N VAL A 88 -14.14 -2.45 3.83
CA VAL A 88 -14.40 -3.53 2.86
C VAL A 88 -14.13 -3.04 1.43
N GLY A 89 -13.20 -3.71 0.76
CA GLY A 89 -12.86 -3.44 -0.64
C GLY A 89 -11.66 -4.25 -1.10
N VAL A 90 -11.18 -3.94 -2.31
CA VAL A 90 -9.98 -4.58 -2.86
C VAL A 90 -8.79 -3.66 -2.63
N TYR A 91 -7.72 -4.23 -2.08
CA TYR A 91 -6.48 -3.52 -1.78
C TYR A 91 -5.41 -3.89 -2.79
N TYR A 92 -4.70 -2.89 -3.30
CA TYR A 92 -3.62 -3.09 -4.27
C TYR A 92 -2.36 -2.39 -3.80
N CYS A 93 -1.22 -3.07 -3.92
CA CYS A 93 0.08 -2.43 -3.88
C CYS A 93 0.58 -2.20 -5.31
N MET A 94 1.20 -1.06 -5.54
CA MET A 94 1.74 -0.69 -6.84
C MET A 94 3.13 -0.10 -6.67
N GLN A 95 4.03 -0.35 -7.61
CA GLN A 95 5.25 0.44 -7.70
C GLN A 95 4.89 1.89 -8.07
N GLY A 96 5.43 2.84 -7.32
CA GLY A 96 5.34 4.26 -7.63
C GLY A 96 6.32 4.62 -8.76
N TRP A 97 6.08 5.74 -9.43
CA TRP A 97 7.04 6.27 -10.38
C TRP A 97 8.06 7.15 -9.65
N CYS A 98 9.34 6.79 -9.76
CA CYS A 98 10.40 7.74 -9.47
C CYS A 98 10.37 8.83 -10.56
N GLN A 99 9.78 9.99 -10.28
CA GLN A 99 10.10 11.18 -11.05
C GLN A 99 11.57 11.53 -10.75
N THR A 100 12.49 10.98 -11.51
CA THR A 100 13.83 11.58 -11.63
C THR A 100 13.62 12.98 -12.20
N PRO A 101 14.10 14.06 -11.54
CA PRO A 101 14.16 15.35 -12.20
C PRO A 101 15.08 15.16 -13.40
N VAL A 102 14.51 15.12 -14.60
CA VAL A 102 15.31 15.26 -15.81
C VAL A 102 15.73 16.73 -15.79
N LEU A 103 16.99 17.00 -15.44
CA LEU A 103 17.58 18.31 -15.68
C LEU A 103 17.47 18.55 -17.20
N LYS A 104 16.53 19.39 -17.61
CA LYS A 104 16.53 20.01 -18.93
C LYS A 104 17.45 21.21 -18.91
#